data_AF-A0A2M7XRQ9-F1
#
_entry.id   AF-A0A2M7XRQ9-F1
#
_cell.length_a   1.000
_cell.length_b   1.000
_cell.length_c   1.000
_cell.angle_alpha   90.00
_cell.angle_beta   90.00
_cell.angle_gamma   90.00
#
_symmetry.space_group_name_H-M   'P 1'
#
loop_
_entity.id
_entity.type
_entity.pdbx_description
1 polymer ?
#
loop_
_entity_poly.entity_id
_entity_poly.type
_entity_poly.pdbx_seq_one_letter_code
_entity_poly.pdbx_strand_id
1 'polypeptide(L)'
;MDEKSTVSDAFAILRDHGGITPYRPDRHFLMHHVCAHSANGLSRHAAQSTASLVAHLKPTLQTFWATGTSAPCTGIFKPIWFDGNVLPDLGDTPAGSSDSTALWWRHEKLHRAVLSDYSTRIQTYRDERDAVEQSWLEQTKHIMQASRGEFCQQAFQQADGLLADWTGMVQAVDIAEKPNFVYRNYWQKQNSKVGLTTI
;
A
#
# COMPACT_ATOMS: atom_id res chain seq x y z
N MET A 1 -20.30 15.66 21.60
CA MET A 1 -20.37 14.22 21.29
C MET A 1 -19.00 13.89 20.74
N ASP A 2 -18.14 13.25 21.53
CA ASP A 2 -16.78 12.93 21.08
C ASP A 2 -16.90 11.87 19.98
N GLU A 3 -16.52 12.25 18.77
CA GLU A 3 -16.49 11.33 17.63
C GLU A 3 -15.39 10.30 17.91
N LYS A 4 -15.79 9.05 18.13
CA LYS A 4 -14.83 7.97 18.40
C LYS A 4 -14.11 7.62 17.10
N SER A 5 -12.78 7.73 17.12
CA SER A 5 -11.92 7.32 16.00
C SER A 5 -12.20 5.87 15.57
N THR A 6 -12.25 5.67 14.27
CA THR A 6 -12.53 4.39 13.61
C THR A 6 -11.24 3.75 13.07
N VAL A 7 -11.32 2.48 12.65
CA VAL A 7 -10.21 1.82 11.95
C VAL A 7 -9.91 2.50 10.62
N SER A 8 -10.94 2.99 9.93
CA SER A 8 -10.78 3.75 8.68
C SER A 8 -9.98 5.03 8.90
N ASP A 9 -10.16 5.70 10.04
CA ASP A 9 -9.37 6.90 10.38
C ASP A 9 -7.90 6.53 10.59
N ALA A 10 -7.61 5.38 11.21
CA ALA A 10 -6.25 4.89 11.34
C ALA A 10 -5.61 4.55 9.98
N PHE A 11 -6.37 4.00 9.02
CA PHE A 11 -5.89 3.81 7.64
C PHE A 11 -5.56 5.15 7.00
N ALA A 12 -6.46 6.14 7.13
CA ALA A 12 -6.25 7.48 6.59
C ALA A 12 -4.99 8.15 7.18
N ILE A 13 -4.77 8.04 8.49
CA ILE A 13 -3.56 8.58 9.15
C ILE A 13 -2.29 7.92 8.60
N LEU A 14 -2.27 6.59 8.46
CA LEU A 14 -1.08 5.90 7.93
C LEU A 14 -0.80 6.25 6.47
N ARG A 15 -1.83 6.66 5.72
CA ARG A 15 -1.72 7.14 4.33
C ARG A 15 -1.37 8.61 4.21
N ASP A 16 -1.42 9.38 5.30
CA ASP A 16 -1.41 10.82 5.23
C ASP A 16 -0.08 11.40 4.74
N HIS A 17 -0.21 12.43 3.90
CA HIS A 17 0.86 13.25 3.35
C HIS A 17 0.77 14.70 3.83
N GLY A 18 0.31 14.92 5.06
CA GLY A 18 0.12 16.25 5.66
C GLY A 18 -1.12 16.99 5.13
N GLY A 19 -2.17 16.28 4.71
CA GLY A 19 -3.39 16.89 4.14
C GLY A 19 -3.22 17.59 2.79
N ILE A 20 -2.09 17.38 2.10
CA ILE A 20 -1.78 18.05 0.82
C ILE A 20 -2.53 17.37 -0.33
N THR A 21 -3.32 18.15 -1.08
CA THR A 21 -4.02 17.68 -2.29
C THR A 21 -3.86 18.69 -3.45
N PRO A 22 -3.38 18.27 -4.65
CA PRO A 22 -2.83 16.94 -4.96
C PRO A 22 -1.46 16.74 -4.31
N TYR A 23 -1.22 15.55 -3.75
CA TYR A 23 0.11 15.19 -3.25
C TYR A 23 1.08 14.93 -4.39
N ARG A 24 2.31 15.42 -4.24
CA ARG A 24 3.43 15.16 -5.16
C ARG A 24 4.68 14.77 -4.37
N PRO A 25 5.18 13.52 -4.50
CA PRO A 25 6.28 13.02 -3.67
C PRO A 25 7.63 13.69 -3.99
N ASP A 26 7.72 14.43 -5.10
CA ASP A 26 8.91 15.13 -5.56
C ASP A 26 9.01 16.58 -5.08
N ARG A 27 7.98 17.11 -4.40
CA ARG A 27 7.87 18.54 -4.01
C ARG A 27 8.45 18.89 -2.64
N HIS A 28 8.97 17.92 -1.88
CA HIS A 28 9.56 18.15 -0.56
C HIS A 28 10.90 17.45 -0.40
N PHE A 29 11.81 18.11 0.32
CA PHE A 29 13.19 17.67 0.44
C PHE A 29 13.41 16.69 1.59
N LEU A 30 12.87 16.93 2.79
CA LEU A 30 13.02 16.03 3.95
C LEU A 30 11.79 15.15 4.16
N MET A 31 11.92 14.12 5.00
CA MET A 31 10.82 13.25 5.40
C MET A 31 9.92 13.98 6.42
N HIS A 32 8.70 14.35 6.01
CA HIS A 32 7.78 15.14 6.83
C HIS A 32 6.38 14.53 6.97
N HIS A 33 6.15 13.34 6.42
CA HIS A 33 4.83 12.73 6.30
C HIS A 33 4.80 11.34 6.94
N VAL A 34 3.63 10.95 7.45
CA VAL A 34 3.42 9.61 8.02
C VAL A 34 3.59 8.54 6.95
N CYS A 35 2.95 8.73 5.78
CA CYS A 35 3.25 7.93 4.61
C CYS A 35 4.54 8.44 3.97
N ALA A 36 5.66 7.85 4.38
CA ALA A 36 6.98 8.23 3.92
C ALA A 36 7.29 7.62 2.55
N HIS A 37 7.77 8.46 1.63
CA HIS A 37 8.26 8.04 0.31
C HIS A 37 9.75 8.32 0.20
N SER A 38 10.48 7.38 -0.39
CA SER A 38 11.86 7.65 -0.83
C SER A 38 11.86 8.62 -2.03
N ALA A 39 12.91 9.45 -2.14
CA ALA A 39 12.95 10.47 -3.20
C ALA A 39 14.34 10.92 -3.66
N ASN A 40 15.32 10.99 -2.76
CA ASN A 40 16.64 11.52 -3.10
C ASN A 40 17.72 10.86 -2.24
N GLY A 41 18.97 10.94 -2.68
CA GLY A 41 20.10 10.29 -2.02
C GLY A 41 20.59 10.97 -0.73
N LEU A 42 20.16 12.19 -0.42
CA LEU A 42 20.75 13.01 0.65
C LEU A 42 19.92 12.98 1.94
N SER A 43 18.61 13.17 1.84
CA SER A 43 17.71 13.35 2.98
C SER A 43 16.54 12.37 3.04
N ARG A 44 16.28 11.65 1.92
CA ARG A 44 15.15 10.71 1.79
C ARG A 44 15.58 9.40 1.12
N HIS A 45 16.81 8.96 1.38
CA HIS A 45 17.28 7.65 0.95
C HIS A 45 16.78 6.60 1.93
N ALA A 46 16.20 5.52 1.42
CA ALA A 46 15.62 4.44 2.24
C ALA A 46 14.55 4.92 3.25
N ALA A 47 13.94 6.08 3.03
CA ALA A 47 12.93 6.69 3.90
C ALA A 47 11.50 6.31 3.48
N GLN A 48 11.30 5.06 3.04
CA GLN A 48 10.00 4.59 2.55
C GLN A 48 9.29 3.75 3.61
N SER A 49 7.99 3.98 3.81
CA SER A 49 7.15 3.04 4.56
C SER A 49 7.12 1.69 3.83
N THR A 50 7.63 0.63 4.46
CA THR A 50 7.80 -0.70 3.83
C THR A 50 6.67 -1.68 4.14
N ALA A 51 5.92 -1.41 5.21
CA ALA A 51 4.70 -2.10 5.62
C ALA A 51 3.89 -1.17 6.53
N SER A 52 2.60 -1.46 6.71
CA SER A 52 1.74 -0.74 7.64
C SER A 52 0.77 -1.70 8.30
N LEU A 53 0.49 -1.47 9.59
CA LEU A 53 -0.38 -2.31 10.39
C LEU A 53 -1.24 -1.45 11.33
N VAL A 54 -2.52 -1.79 11.43
CA VAL A 54 -3.46 -1.26 12.42
C VAL A 54 -3.99 -2.40 13.26
N ALA A 55 -3.90 -2.27 14.59
CA ALA A 55 -4.45 -3.23 15.54
C ALA A 55 -5.73 -2.68 16.16
N HIS A 56 -6.86 -3.31 15.89
CA HIS A 56 -8.15 -2.98 16.49
C HIS A 56 -8.46 -3.97 17.62
N LEU A 57 -8.18 -3.57 18.85
CA LEU A 57 -8.18 -4.44 20.03
C LEU A 57 -9.45 -4.27 20.87
N LYS A 58 -10.56 -4.91 20.49
CA LYS A 58 -11.74 -5.00 21.37
C LYS A 58 -11.57 -6.14 22.39
N PRO A 59 -12.24 -6.10 23.55
CA PRO A 59 -12.14 -7.15 24.55
C PRO A 59 -12.44 -8.57 24.04
N THR A 60 -13.34 -8.70 23.06
CA THR A 60 -13.81 -10.00 22.54
C THR A 60 -13.37 -10.29 21.09
N LEU A 61 -12.88 -9.28 20.37
CA LEU A 61 -12.49 -9.38 18.97
C LEU A 61 -11.30 -8.46 18.70
N GLN A 62 -10.14 -9.07 18.52
CA GLN A 62 -8.94 -8.38 18.05
C GLN A 62 -8.83 -8.60 16.56
N THR A 63 -8.86 -7.52 15.76
CA THR A 63 -8.67 -7.60 14.31
C THR A 63 -7.45 -6.77 13.96
N PHE A 64 -6.52 -7.38 13.23
CA PHE A 64 -5.34 -6.71 12.72
C PHE A 64 -5.54 -6.43 11.24
N TRP A 65 -4.99 -5.32 10.76
CA TRP A 65 -5.10 -4.92 9.37
C TRP A 65 -3.72 -4.61 8.88
N ALA A 66 -3.22 -5.34 7.88
CA ALA A 66 -1.88 -5.14 7.36
C ALA A 66 -1.90 -4.95 5.85
N THR A 67 -1.02 -4.10 5.34
CA THR A 67 -0.82 -3.98 3.89
C THR A 67 -0.07 -5.18 3.33
N GLY A 68 0.91 -5.70 4.08
CA GLY A 68 1.86 -6.72 3.61
C GLY A 68 2.76 -6.20 2.48
N THR A 69 2.75 -4.89 2.23
CA THR A 69 3.38 -4.23 1.08
C THR A 69 3.85 -2.82 1.45
N SER A 70 4.74 -2.24 0.64
CA SER A 70 5.20 -0.85 0.82
C SER A 70 4.08 0.18 0.66
N ALA A 71 4.34 1.39 1.16
CA ALA A 71 3.53 2.61 1.01
C ALA A 71 2.00 2.38 1.16
N PRO A 72 1.42 2.59 2.37
CA PRO A 72 -0.02 2.35 2.57
C PRO A 72 -0.92 3.22 1.69
N CYS A 73 -0.42 4.35 1.17
CA CYS A 73 -1.16 5.19 0.23
C CYS A 73 -1.33 4.57 -1.15
N THR A 74 -0.54 3.56 -1.53
CA THR A 74 -0.72 2.77 -2.75
C THR A 74 -1.20 1.35 -2.46
N GLY A 75 -0.99 0.84 -1.25
CA GLY A 75 -1.41 -0.49 -0.80
C GLY A 75 -2.83 -0.54 -0.20
N ILE A 76 -3.29 -1.77 0.05
CA ILE A 76 -4.60 -2.08 0.62
C ILE A 76 -4.43 -2.86 1.93
N PHE A 77 -5.16 -2.49 2.97
CA PHE A 77 -5.17 -3.14 4.27
C PHE A 77 -6.05 -4.39 4.23
N LYS A 78 -5.45 -5.56 4.47
CA LYS A 78 -6.17 -6.84 4.58
C LYS A 78 -6.36 -7.23 6.04
N PRO A 79 -7.51 -7.78 6.42
CA PRO A 79 -7.77 -8.22 7.79
C PRO A 79 -7.04 -9.53 8.11
N ILE A 80 -6.50 -9.61 9.32
CA ILE A 80 -5.73 -10.72 9.87
C ILE A 80 -6.20 -10.98 11.31
N TRP A 81 -6.22 -12.25 11.69
CA TRP A 81 -6.42 -12.68 13.07
C TRP A 81 -5.30 -13.63 13.47
N PHE A 82 -4.83 -13.51 14.73
CA PHE A 82 -3.85 -14.41 15.31
C PHE A 82 -4.51 -15.66 15.89
N ASP A 83 -5.36 -16.32 15.09
CA ASP A 83 -5.93 -17.63 15.38
C ASP A 83 -5.72 -18.58 14.18
N GLY A 84 -5.45 -19.85 14.44
CA GLY A 84 -5.21 -20.84 13.39
C GLY A 84 -4.07 -20.46 12.42
N ASN A 85 -4.32 -20.66 11.11
CA ASN A 85 -3.42 -20.21 10.05
C ASN A 85 -3.60 -18.70 9.82
N VAL A 86 -2.64 -17.91 10.30
CA VAL A 86 -2.71 -16.44 10.37
C VAL A 86 -2.67 -15.79 8.98
N LEU A 87 -1.84 -16.31 8.08
CA LEU A 87 -1.60 -15.76 6.74
C LEU A 87 -1.78 -16.85 5.68
N PRO A 88 -2.34 -16.50 4.50
CA PRO A 88 -2.29 -17.37 3.34
C PRO A 88 -0.86 -17.42 2.76
N ASP A 89 -0.66 -18.23 1.72
CA ASP A 89 0.56 -18.18 0.93
C ASP A 89 0.67 -16.81 0.23
N LEU A 90 1.76 -16.08 0.51
CA LEU A 90 2.03 -14.74 -0.04
C LEU A 90 3.06 -14.79 -1.18
N GLY A 91 3.44 -15.99 -1.61
CA GLY A 91 4.57 -16.22 -2.50
C GLY A 91 5.91 -16.14 -1.78
N ASP A 92 6.97 -16.01 -2.56
CA ASP A 92 8.33 -16.04 -2.02
C ASP A 92 8.63 -14.85 -1.09
N THR A 93 9.56 -15.09 -0.16
CA THR A 93 10.07 -14.02 0.70
C THR A 93 10.82 -12.99 -0.16
N PRO A 94 10.48 -11.69 -0.09
CA PRO A 94 11.13 -10.69 -0.93
C PRO A 94 12.62 -10.58 -0.62
N ALA A 95 13.45 -10.72 -1.65
CA ALA A 95 14.91 -10.57 -1.59
C ALA A 95 15.38 -9.29 -2.29
N GLY A 96 16.69 -9.11 -2.43
CA GLY A 96 17.29 -7.91 -3.05
C GLY A 96 17.08 -7.75 -4.57
N SER A 97 16.41 -8.71 -5.21
CA SER A 97 16.06 -8.69 -6.64
C SER A 97 14.54 -8.67 -6.81
N SER A 98 14.06 -7.98 -7.83
CA SER A 98 12.63 -7.90 -8.11
C SER A 98 12.09 -9.23 -8.61
N ASP A 99 11.44 -9.94 -7.70
CA ASP A 99 10.80 -11.22 -7.98
C ASP A 99 9.31 -11.02 -8.24
N SER A 100 8.77 -11.61 -9.31
CA SER A 100 7.33 -11.58 -9.56
C SER A 100 6.53 -12.53 -8.68
N THR A 101 7.14 -13.51 -8.02
CA THR A 101 6.41 -14.42 -7.11
C THR A 101 6.11 -13.73 -5.78
N ALA A 102 7.00 -12.87 -5.29
CA ALA A 102 6.85 -12.18 -4.01
C ALA A 102 5.79 -11.06 -4.09
N LEU A 103 4.75 -11.13 -3.23
CA LEU A 103 3.71 -10.10 -3.10
C LEU A 103 4.27 -8.69 -2.97
N TRP A 104 5.31 -8.51 -2.15
CA TRP A 104 5.91 -7.21 -1.91
C TRP A 104 6.50 -6.59 -3.19
N TRP A 105 7.17 -7.39 -4.02
CA TRP A 105 7.76 -6.92 -5.28
C TRP A 105 6.71 -6.69 -6.37
N ARG A 106 5.65 -7.49 -6.41
CA ARG A 106 4.48 -7.20 -7.27
C ARG A 106 3.86 -5.86 -6.89
N HIS A 107 3.71 -5.57 -5.60
CA HIS A 107 3.24 -4.27 -5.14
C HIS A 107 4.21 -3.13 -5.46
N GLU A 108 5.52 -3.33 -5.31
CA GLU A 108 6.50 -2.31 -5.68
C GLU A 108 6.43 -1.91 -7.16
N LYS A 109 6.00 -2.82 -8.06
CA LYS A 109 5.73 -2.47 -9.46
C LYS A 109 4.58 -1.47 -9.57
N LEU A 110 3.43 -1.74 -8.93
CA LEU A 110 2.31 -0.79 -8.85
C LEU A 110 2.74 0.54 -8.23
N HIS A 111 3.36 0.48 -7.05
CA HIS A 111 3.81 1.66 -6.32
C HIS A 111 4.71 2.55 -7.18
N ARG A 112 5.75 1.98 -7.81
CA ARG A 112 6.66 2.75 -8.67
C ARG A 112 5.99 3.26 -9.95
N ALA A 113 4.99 2.54 -10.46
CA ALA A 113 4.17 3.00 -11.59
C ALA A 113 3.38 4.24 -11.20
N VAL A 114 2.77 4.24 -10.01
CA VAL A 114 2.09 5.41 -9.45
C VAL A 114 3.08 6.57 -9.24
N LEU A 115 4.27 6.32 -8.69
CA LEU A 115 5.25 7.39 -8.42
C LEU A 115 5.75 8.15 -9.65
N SER A 116 5.61 7.59 -10.85
CA SER A 116 5.94 8.29 -12.10
C SER A 116 4.97 9.43 -12.44
N ASP A 117 3.79 9.47 -11.82
CA ASP A 117 2.79 10.54 -11.86
C ASP A 117 1.77 10.33 -10.74
N TYR A 118 2.18 10.58 -9.49
CA TYR A 118 1.40 10.18 -8.31
C TYR A 118 -0.02 10.72 -8.35
N SER A 119 -0.18 12.03 -8.57
CA SER A 119 -1.45 12.73 -8.47
C SER A 119 -2.49 12.22 -9.45
N THR A 120 -2.06 11.84 -10.65
CA THR A 120 -2.92 11.34 -11.72
C THR A 120 -3.17 9.85 -11.58
N ARG A 121 -2.09 9.06 -11.45
CA ARG A 121 -2.16 7.60 -11.51
C ARG A 121 -2.83 6.99 -10.29
N ILE A 122 -2.73 7.58 -9.10
CA ILE A 122 -3.43 7.05 -7.92
C ILE A 122 -4.96 7.14 -8.06
N GLN A 123 -5.48 8.10 -8.84
CA GLN A 123 -6.94 8.25 -9.03
C GLN A 123 -7.55 7.07 -9.76
N THR A 124 -6.75 6.27 -10.49
CA THR A 124 -7.24 5.13 -11.26
C THR A 124 -7.87 4.04 -10.41
N TYR A 125 -7.45 3.90 -9.15
CA TYR A 125 -7.91 2.81 -8.29
C TYR A 125 -8.18 3.19 -6.83
N ARG A 126 -7.85 4.42 -6.39
CA ARG A 126 -8.02 4.83 -4.98
C ARG A 126 -9.44 4.60 -4.45
N ASP A 127 -10.46 4.87 -5.26
CA ASP A 127 -11.86 4.80 -4.83
C ASP A 127 -12.30 3.34 -4.71
N GLU A 128 -11.82 2.47 -5.61
CA GLU A 128 -12.03 1.03 -5.52
C GLU A 128 -11.32 0.43 -4.30
N ARG A 129 -10.06 0.83 -4.05
CA ARG A 129 -9.33 0.43 -2.84
C ARG A 129 -10.12 0.79 -1.59
N ASP A 130 -10.55 2.04 -1.49
CA ASP A 130 -11.26 2.53 -0.31
C ASP A 130 -12.61 1.80 -0.15
N ALA A 131 -13.34 1.55 -1.25
CA ALA A 131 -14.59 0.81 -1.23
C ALA A 131 -14.43 -0.65 -0.77
N VAL A 132 -13.39 -1.35 -1.25
CA VAL A 132 -13.09 -2.74 -0.84
C VAL A 132 -12.73 -2.80 0.65
N GLU A 133 -11.92 -1.86 1.13
CA GLU A 133 -11.59 -1.78 2.56
C GLU A 133 -12.82 -1.52 3.43
N GLN A 134 -13.71 -0.61 3.02
CA GLN A 134 -14.97 -0.39 3.73
C GLN A 134 -15.84 -1.66 3.75
N SER A 135 -15.89 -2.38 2.65
CA SER A 135 -16.63 -3.65 2.57
C SER A 135 -16.07 -4.69 3.55
N TRP A 136 -14.74 -4.84 3.62
CA TRP A 136 -14.13 -5.73 4.62
C TRP A 136 -14.33 -5.23 6.04
N LEU A 137 -14.21 -3.93 6.29
CA LEU A 137 -14.47 -3.34 7.61
C LEU A 137 -15.89 -3.65 8.11
N GLU A 138 -16.89 -3.63 7.23
CA GLU A 138 -18.26 -4.00 7.58
C GLU A 138 -18.36 -5.50 7.89
N GLN A 139 -17.85 -6.36 7.00
CA GLN A 139 -17.91 -7.81 7.14
C GLN A 139 -17.19 -8.33 8.40
N THR A 140 -16.10 -7.68 8.80
CA THR A 140 -15.33 -8.09 9.99
C THR A 140 -15.98 -7.72 11.32
N LYS A 141 -16.99 -6.84 11.36
CA LYS A 141 -17.64 -6.43 12.63
C LYS A 141 -18.25 -7.60 13.39
N HIS A 142 -18.75 -8.59 12.66
CA HIS A 142 -19.52 -9.73 13.19
C HIS A 142 -18.96 -11.08 12.75
N ILE A 143 -17.70 -11.13 12.32
CA ILE A 143 -17.11 -12.37 11.82
C ILE A 143 -16.96 -13.41 12.93
N MET A 144 -17.46 -14.62 12.65
CA MET A 144 -17.32 -15.78 13.54
C MET A 144 -15.87 -16.26 13.55
N GLN A 145 -15.37 -16.73 14.70
CA GLN A 145 -14.00 -17.21 14.83
C GLN A 145 -13.65 -18.29 13.79
N ALA A 146 -14.57 -19.23 13.56
CA ALA A 146 -14.40 -20.31 12.59
C ALA A 146 -14.22 -19.82 11.14
N SER A 147 -14.67 -18.60 10.80
CA SER A 147 -14.62 -18.05 9.43
C SER A 147 -13.45 -17.08 9.21
N ARG A 148 -12.69 -16.72 10.24
CA ARG A 148 -11.63 -15.70 10.16
C ARG A 148 -10.49 -16.09 9.21
N GLY A 149 -10.03 -17.35 9.29
CA GLY A 149 -8.97 -17.85 8.43
C GLY A 149 -9.38 -17.86 6.95
N GLU A 150 -10.57 -18.35 6.65
CA GLU A 150 -11.12 -18.35 5.29
C GLU A 150 -11.30 -16.92 4.76
N PHE A 151 -11.83 -16.01 5.59
CA PHE A 151 -12.00 -14.62 5.20
C PHE A 151 -10.67 -13.89 4.98
N CYS A 152 -9.66 -14.15 5.81
CA CYS A 152 -8.29 -13.66 5.60
C CYS A 152 -7.78 -14.13 4.24
N GLN A 153 -7.88 -15.44 3.93
CA GLN A 153 -7.47 -15.99 2.65
C GLN A 153 -8.19 -15.33 1.46
N GLN A 154 -9.52 -15.18 1.55
CA GLN A 154 -10.33 -14.54 0.51
C GLN A 154 -9.95 -13.06 0.30
N ALA A 155 -9.74 -12.30 1.39
CA ALA A 155 -9.35 -10.90 1.31
C ALA A 155 -7.97 -10.72 0.66
N PHE A 156 -7.01 -11.59 0.99
CA PHE A 156 -5.70 -11.59 0.35
C PHE A 156 -5.76 -12.00 -1.12
N GLN A 157 -6.56 -13.01 -1.47
CA GLN A 157 -6.74 -13.43 -2.86
C GLN A 157 -7.41 -12.33 -3.71
N GLN A 158 -8.44 -11.67 -3.17
CA GLN A 158 -9.08 -10.53 -3.82
C GLN A 158 -8.09 -9.37 -4.00
N ALA A 159 -7.33 -9.04 -2.95
CA ALA A 159 -6.29 -8.00 -3.04
C ALA A 159 -5.21 -8.32 -4.08
N ASP A 160 -4.91 -9.61 -4.29
CA ASP A 160 -3.95 -10.07 -5.27
C ASP A 160 -4.42 -9.82 -6.71
N GLY A 161 -5.68 -10.15 -6.99
CA GLY A 161 -6.32 -9.85 -8.27
C GLY A 161 -6.38 -8.34 -8.54
N LEU A 162 -6.83 -7.57 -7.55
CA LEU A 162 -6.87 -6.10 -7.62
C LEU A 162 -5.49 -5.50 -7.87
N LEU A 163 -4.43 -6.03 -7.23
CA LEU A 163 -3.07 -5.58 -7.47
C LEU A 163 -2.65 -5.76 -8.93
N ALA A 164 -2.98 -6.90 -9.56
CA ALA A 164 -2.69 -7.13 -10.96
C ALA A 164 -3.47 -6.16 -11.87
N ASP A 165 -4.77 -6.00 -11.61
CA ASP A 165 -5.66 -5.12 -12.38
C ASP A 165 -5.23 -3.66 -12.28
N TRP A 166 -5.00 -3.16 -11.06
CA TRP A 166 -4.53 -1.80 -10.79
C TRP A 166 -3.18 -1.53 -11.44
N THR A 167 -2.28 -2.51 -11.45
CA THR A 167 -0.97 -2.37 -12.13
C THR A 167 -1.18 -2.13 -13.63
N GLY A 168 -2.04 -2.94 -14.26
CA GLY A 168 -2.37 -2.79 -15.68
C GLY A 168 -3.03 -1.44 -15.99
N MET A 169 -4.01 -1.03 -15.18
CA MET A 169 -4.70 0.25 -15.35
C MET A 169 -3.75 1.44 -15.21
N VAL A 170 -2.91 1.45 -14.16
CA VAL A 170 -1.94 2.53 -13.93
C VAL A 170 -0.93 2.64 -15.06
N GLN A 171 -0.45 1.51 -15.59
CA GLN A 171 0.51 1.49 -16.70
C GLN A 171 -0.10 1.94 -18.02
N ALA A 172 -1.41 1.74 -18.22
CA ALA A 172 -2.14 2.20 -19.39
C ALA A 172 -2.44 3.72 -19.37
N VAL A 173 -2.31 4.38 -18.22
CA VAL A 173 -2.51 5.83 -18.10
C VAL A 173 -1.23 6.57 -18.46
N ASP A 174 -1.34 7.49 -19.42
CA ASP A 174 -0.25 8.38 -19.81
C ASP A 174 0.22 9.24 -18.63
N ILE A 175 1.53 9.50 -18.60
CA ILE A 175 2.12 10.40 -17.61
C ILE A 175 1.81 11.85 -18.00
N ALA A 176 0.88 12.47 -17.28
CA ALA A 176 0.52 13.88 -17.45
C ALA A 176 1.50 14.80 -16.71
N GLU A 177 1.87 14.44 -15.47
CA GLU A 177 2.74 15.25 -14.61
C GLU A 177 4.03 14.52 -14.22
N LYS A 178 5.08 14.67 -15.02
CA LYS A 178 6.40 14.09 -14.72
C LYS A 178 7.00 14.69 -13.43
N PRO A 179 7.49 13.87 -12.48
CA PRO A 179 8.28 14.31 -11.33
C PRO A 179 9.56 15.01 -11.76
N ASN A 180 10.19 15.81 -10.89
CA ASN A 180 11.46 16.47 -11.20
C ASN A 180 12.62 15.50 -11.49
N PHE A 181 13.69 16.01 -12.11
CA PHE A 181 14.82 15.20 -12.57
C PHE A 181 15.53 14.43 -11.43
N VAL A 182 15.71 15.06 -10.27
CA VAL A 182 16.39 14.44 -9.12
C VAL A 182 15.61 13.21 -8.65
N TYR A 183 14.29 13.36 -8.51
CA TYR A 183 13.39 12.30 -8.11
C TYR A 183 13.38 11.14 -9.12
N ARG A 184 13.26 11.45 -10.42
CA ARG A 184 13.27 10.43 -11.48
C ARG A 184 14.59 9.67 -11.51
N ASN A 185 15.73 10.36 -11.44
CA ASN A 185 17.05 9.74 -11.42
C ASN A 185 17.24 8.86 -10.17
N TYR A 186 16.73 9.28 -9.02
CA TYR A 186 16.76 8.47 -7.80
C TYR A 186 16.05 7.13 -7.99
N TRP A 187 14.82 7.16 -8.53
CA TRP A 187 14.02 5.96 -8.76
C TRP A 187 14.55 5.10 -9.90
N GLN A 188 15.06 5.69 -10.98
CA GLN A 188 15.78 4.95 -12.02
C GLN A 188 16.95 4.15 -11.44
N LYS A 189 17.77 4.76 -10.57
CA LYS A 189 18.84 4.04 -9.87
C LYS A 189 18.33 2.93 -8.95
N GLN A 190 17.24 3.16 -8.21
CA GLN A 190 16.65 2.11 -7.36
C GLN A 190 16.04 0.97 -8.19
N ASN A 191 15.48 1.25 -9.37
CA ASN A 191 14.96 0.25 -10.30
C ASN A 191 16.10 -0.61 -10.85
N SER A 192 17.18 0.01 -11.31
CA SER A 192 18.34 -0.70 -11.86
C SER A 192 19.00 -1.64 -10.84
N LYS A 193 19.10 -1.24 -9.57
CA LYS A 193 19.68 -2.08 -8.50
C LYS A 193 18.99 -3.43 -8.31
N VAL A 194 17.70 -3.49 -8.63
CA VAL A 194 16.85 -4.64 -8.32
C VAL A 194 16.38 -5.35 -9.58
N GLY A 195 16.81 -4.90 -10.76
CA GLY A 195 16.44 -5.49 -12.04
C GLY A 195 15.05 -5.10 -12.57
N LEU A 196 14.39 -4.10 -11.96
CA LEU A 196 13.14 -3.56 -12.50
C LEU A 196 13.45 -2.71 -13.73
N THR A 197 13.02 -3.18 -14.90
CA THR A 197 13.08 -2.38 -16.12
C THR A 197 11.91 -1.38 -16.14
N THR A 198 12.13 -0.23 -16.77
CA THR A 198 11.24 0.94 -16.96
C THR A 198 9.75 0.71 -16.63
N ILE A 199 9.21 1.54 -15.73
CA ILE A 199 7.81 1.58 -15.27
C ILE A 199 7.20 2.92 -15.67
#